data_AF-A0A5H2YG53-F1
#
_entry.id   AF-A0A5H2YG53-F1
#
_cell.length_a   1.000
_cell.length_b   1.000
_cell.length_c   1.000
_cell.angle_alpha   90.00
_cell.angle_beta   90.00
_cell.angle_gamma   90.00
#
_symmetry.space_group_name_H-M   'P 1'
#
loop_
_entity.id
_entity.type
_entity.pdbx_description
1 polymer ?
#
loop_
_entity_poly.entity_id
_entity_poly.type
_entity_poly.pdbx_seq_one_letter_code
_entity_poly.pdbx_strand_id
1 'polypeptide(L)' 'MHIITIEKGAAGKFNVLLNGHSYRIHRNLSENRAVEVAEDARRQFCAMKQRSVIERV' A
#
# COMPACT_ATOMS: atom_id res chain seq x y z
N MET A 1 9.16 -3.85 10.75
CA MET A 1 8.84 -2.59 10.05
C MET A 1 8.07 -2.96 8.80
N HIS A 2 6.86 -2.45 8.64
CA HIS A 2 5.99 -2.79 7.52
C HIS A 2 6.18 -1.80 6.38
N ILE A 3 6.36 -2.31 5.17
CA ILE A 3 6.49 -1.46 3.97
C ILE A 3 5.21 -1.62 3.16
N ILE A 4 4.48 -0.53 2.97
CA ILE A 4 3.27 -0.51 2.15
C ILE A 4 3.66 0.03 0.79
N THR A 5 3.66 -0.81 -0.22
CA THR A 5 4.12 -0.44 -1.57
C THR A 5 2.93 -0.16 -2.46
N ILE A 6 2.87 1.03 -3.04
CA ILE A 6 1.96 1.38 -4.14
C ILE A 6 2.71 1.10 -5.44
N GLU A 7 2.33 0.05 -6.14
CA GLU A 7 2.97 -0.41 -7.38
C GLU A 7 2.09 -0.04 -8.57
N LYS A 8 2.67 0.61 -9.59
CA LYS A 8 1.96 0.85 -10.85
C LYS A 8 1.88 -0.43 -11.68
N GLY A 9 0.67 -0.95 -11.83
CA GLY A 9 0.36 -2.10 -12.68
C GLY A 9 0.01 -1.72 -14.12
N ALA A 10 -0.57 -2.68 -14.85
CA ALA A 10 -0.98 -2.50 -16.24
C ALA A 10 -2.16 -1.52 -16.40
N ALA A 11 -2.24 -0.88 -17.57
CA ALA A 11 -3.34 0.02 -17.95
C ALA A 11 -3.60 1.20 -16.99
N GLY A 12 -2.54 1.72 -16.34
CA GLY A 12 -2.63 2.87 -15.44
C GLY A 12 -3.34 2.58 -14.11
N LYS A 13 -3.48 1.30 -13.76
CA LYS A 13 -4.01 0.86 -12.47
C LYS A 13 -2.88 0.62 -11.47
N PHE A 14 -3.21 0.70 -10.19
CA PHE A 14 -2.26 0.60 -9.08
C PHE A 14 -2.63 -0.57 -8.16
N ASN A 15 -1.61 -1.22 -7.62
CA ASN A 15 -1.72 -2.26 -6.61
C ASN A 15 -1.19 -1.71 -5.28
N VAL A 16 -1.73 -2.20 -4.17
CA VAL A 16 -1.20 -1.90 -2.82
C VAL A 16 -0.71 -3.22 -2.22
N LEU A 17 0.56 -3.25 -1.84
CA LEU A 17 1.28 -4.41 -1.35
C LEU A 17 1.81 -4.13 0.07
N LEU A 18 2.08 -5.20 0.81
CA LEU A 18 2.65 -5.17 2.14
C LEU A 18 3.94 -5.99 2.18
N ASN A 19 4.94 -5.43 2.87
CA ASN A 19 6.30 -5.94 2.98
C ASN A 19 6.92 -6.19 1.59
N GLY A 20 6.99 -5.11 0.79
CA GLY A 20 7.49 -5.12 -0.58
C GLY A 20 6.47 -5.73 -1.54
N HIS A 21 6.50 -7.05 -1.70
CA HIS A 21 5.57 -7.81 -2.56
C HIS A 21 5.02 -9.08 -1.90
N SER A 22 5.34 -9.30 -0.62
CA SER A 22 5.03 -10.55 0.08
C SER A 22 3.52 -10.78 0.20
N TYR A 23 2.77 -9.70 0.43
CA TYR A 23 1.32 -9.76 0.57
C TYR A 23 0.67 -8.67 -0.26
N ARG A 24 -0.41 -9.03 -0.94
CA ARG A 24 -1.17 -8.10 -1.76
C ARG A 24 -2.42 -7.67 -1.01
N ILE A 25 -2.50 -6.38 -0.70
CA ILE A 25 -3.63 -5.79 0.04
C ILE A 25 -4.77 -5.50 -0.95
N HIS A 26 -4.48 -4.85 -2.09
CA HIS A 26 -5.48 -4.53 -3.12
C HIS A 26 -4.91 -4.55 -4.55
N ARG A 27 -5.80 -4.68 -5.55
CA ARG A 27 -5.50 -4.75 -6.99
C ARG A 27 -6.30 -3.73 -7.79
N ASN A 28 -5.74 -3.32 -8.94
CA ASN A 28 -6.45 -2.62 -10.01
C ASN A 28 -7.15 -1.32 -9.57
N LEU A 29 -6.57 -0.60 -8.62
CA LEU A 29 -7.10 0.67 -8.13
C LEU A 29 -6.73 1.83 -9.06
N SER A 30 -7.49 2.91 -9.00
CA SER A 30 -6.97 4.21 -9.46
C SER A 30 -5.90 4.70 -8.49
N GLU A 31 -5.03 5.61 -8.95
CA GLU A 31 -3.95 6.17 -8.13
C GLU A 31 -4.46 6.73 -6.80
N ASN A 32 -5.48 7.58 -6.85
CA ASN A 32 -6.08 8.19 -5.65
C ASN A 32 -6.57 7.14 -4.65
N ARG A 33 -7.21 6.07 -5.14
CA ARG A 33 -7.72 4.98 -4.28
C ARG A 33 -6.59 4.14 -3.71
N ALA A 34 -5.51 3.91 -4.45
CA ALA A 34 -4.35 3.22 -3.94
C ALA A 34 -3.65 4.00 -2.82
N VAL A 35 -3.57 5.33 -2.95
CA VAL A 35 -3.05 6.22 -1.90
C VAL A 35 -3.93 6.17 -0.65
N GLU A 36 -5.26 6.28 -0.80
CA GLU A 36 -6.20 6.18 0.33
C GLU A 36 -6.05 4.85 1.09
N VAL A 37 -5.99 3.74 0.36
CA VAL A 37 -5.84 2.40 0.96
C VAL A 37 -4.49 2.24 1.65
N ALA A 38 -3.41 2.75 1.05
CA ALA A 38 -2.09 2.69 1.67
C ALA A 38 -2.02 3.52 2.96
N GLU A 39 -2.64 4.70 2.96
CA GLU A 39 -2.74 5.55 4.16
C GLU A 39 -3.59 4.91 5.26
N ASP A 40 -4.71 4.26 4.91
CA ASP A 40 -5.53 3.54 5.88
C ASP A 40 -4.76 2.37 6.50
N ALA A 41 -4.07 1.56 5.69
CA ALA A 41 -3.20 0.49 6.17
C ALA A 41 -2.10 1.04 7.11
N ARG A 42 -1.47 2.17 6.75
CA ARG A 42 -0.47 2.83 7.60
C ARG A 42 -1.06 3.23 8.95
N ARG A 43 -2.27 3.81 8.98
CA ARG A 43 -2.97 4.18 10.22
C ARG A 43 -3.24 2.97 11.09
N GLN A 44 -3.67 1.85 10.50
CA GLN A 44 -3.90 0.60 11.25
C GLN A 44 -2.61 0.09 11.90
N PHE A 45 -1.47 0.08 11.18
CA PHE A 45 -0.18 -0.30 11.76
C PHE A 45 0.27 0.65 12.88
N CYS A 46 0.11 1.96 12.69
CA CYS A 46 0.41 2.95 13.72
C CYS A 46 -0.44 2.76 14.97
N ALA A 47 -1.74 2.46 14.82
CA ALA A 47 -2.64 2.16 15.95
C ALA A 47 -2.19 0.92 16.74
N MET A 48 -1.61 -0.07 16.06
CA MET A 48 -0.99 -1.25 16.68
C MET A 48 0.42 -0.98 17.25
N LYS A 49 0.87 0.28 17.31
CA LYS A 49 2.23 0.69 17.71
C LYS A 49 3.34 0.06 16.86
N GLN A 50 3.01 -0.33 15.63
CA GLN A 50 3.96 -0.89 14.68
C GLN A 50 4.49 0.18 13.74
N ARG A 51 5.79 0.14 13.45
CA ARG A 51 6.42 1.04 12.48
C ARG A 51 6.05 0.63 11.06
N SER A 52 5.51 1.56 10.28
CA SER A 52 5.19 1.36 8.86
C SER A 52 5.60 2.56 8.00
N VAL A 53 5.90 2.31 6.72
CA VAL A 53 6.24 3.33 5.72
C VAL A 53 5.49 3.05 4.42
N ILE A 54 5.21 4.08 3.63
CA ILE A 54 4.60 3.94 2.29
C ILE A 54 5.67 4.23 1.25
N GLU A 55 5.85 3.31 0.31
CA GLU A 55 6.74 3.46 -0.84
C GLU A 55 5.92 3.46 -2.13
N ARG A 56 6.36 4.22 -3.13
CA ARG A 56 5.73 4.29 -4.46
C ARG A 56 6.74 3.79 -5.49
N VAL A 57 6.35 2.77 -6.25
CA VAL A 57 7.23 2.03 -7.20
C VAL A 57 6.56 1.95 -8.57
#